data_AF-A0A0C9VCI7-F1
#
_entry.id   AF-A0A0C9VCI7-F1
#
_cell.length_a   1.000
_cell.length_b   1.000
_cell.length_c   1.000
_cell.angle_alpha   90.00
_cell.angle_beta   90.00
_cell.angle_gamma   90.00
#
_symmetry.space_group_name_H-M   'P 1'
#
loop_
_entity.id
_entity.type
_entity.pdbx_description
1 polymer ?
#
loop_
_entity_poly.entity_id
_entity_poly.type
_entity_poly.pdbx_seq_one_letter_code
_entity_poly.pdbx_strand_id
1 'polypeptide(L)'
;MTIRVAPSAPKTPLALYYVQPVYYTSSLFTDPMREDIVDLLSTFARVYSSESLEPEKPFEIFKSVWKKQGWDIVHLKVLDPQGRSACLKTVLRLFLERMGSSEHLLVRAGAILGLYLFFMTQPSRSEGNLEPVGSITLTIDTYQQMLSFPQIFQGPLRLCVIYVISQLFSKQVFHVIPDSSLGPQNPRYLPHSVDHGPRKKTGRPSNQDMNQRAEKTLNELEHEYLETADTRLPLPDSSSGGTAAPSAADYIDKRDQLRALLPTEAVQEAEAVTVERVREAERHISDKGIT
;
A
#
# COMPACT_ATOMS: atom_id res chain seq x y z
N MET A 1 51.24 -23.18 -11.86
CA MET A 1 50.85 -22.12 -10.90
C MET A 1 49.34 -21.94 -11.06
N THR A 2 48.55 -22.56 -10.18
CA THR A 2 47.10 -22.73 -10.37
C THR A 2 46.37 -21.65 -9.57
N ILE A 3 45.78 -20.68 -10.25
CA ILE A 3 45.04 -19.58 -9.63
C ILE A 3 43.67 -20.12 -9.20
N ARG A 4 43.46 -20.25 -7.89
CA ARG A 4 42.13 -20.55 -7.31
C ARG A 4 41.32 -19.25 -7.29
N VAL A 5 40.22 -19.23 -8.05
CA VAL A 5 39.21 -18.17 -7.99
C VAL A 5 38.44 -18.33 -6.68
N ALA A 6 38.38 -17.26 -5.88
CA ALA A 6 37.66 -17.25 -4.62
C ALA A 6 36.15 -17.41 -4.86
N PRO A 7 35.42 -18.18 -4.02
CA PRO A 7 33.97 -18.30 -4.11
C PRO A 7 33.33 -16.91 -3.92
N SER A 8 32.49 -16.52 -4.87
CA SER A 8 31.71 -15.28 -4.81
C SER A 8 30.84 -15.28 -3.56
N ALA A 9 31.03 -14.27 -2.69
CA ALA A 9 30.15 -14.04 -1.56
C ALA A 9 28.69 -13.96 -2.03
N PRO A 10 27.72 -14.50 -1.28
CA PRO A 10 26.30 -14.39 -1.62
C PRO A 10 25.95 -12.90 -1.71
N LYS A 11 25.53 -12.47 -2.91
CA LYS A 11 24.96 -11.14 -3.12
C LYS A 11 23.62 -11.11 -2.40
N THR A 12 23.61 -10.77 -1.12
CA THR A 12 22.38 -10.36 -0.45
C THR A 12 21.82 -9.23 -1.30
N PRO A 13 20.64 -9.37 -1.93
CA PRO A 13 20.06 -8.25 -2.64
C PRO A 13 19.97 -7.13 -1.60
N LEU A 14 20.63 -6.00 -1.88
CA LEU A 14 20.50 -4.79 -1.07
C LEU A 14 19.01 -4.61 -0.88
N ALA A 15 18.52 -4.87 0.33
CA ALA A 15 17.13 -4.71 0.66
C ALA A 15 16.87 -3.22 0.49
N LEU A 16 16.38 -2.84 -0.70
CA LEU A 16 15.96 -1.49 -0.97
C LEU A 16 14.91 -1.19 0.09
N TYR A 17 15.23 -0.28 1.00
CA TYR A 17 14.34 0.10 2.09
C TYR A 17 13.16 0.81 1.46
N TYR A 18 12.11 0.05 1.15
CA TYR A 18 10.85 0.59 0.65
C TYR A 18 10.15 1.31 1.80
N VAL A 19 9.92 2.61 1.60
CA VAL A 19 9.16 3.42 2.54
C VAL A 19 7.70 2.97 2.47
N GLN A 20 7.15 2.54 3.60
CA GLN A 20 5.76 2.10 3.66
C GLN A 20 4.82 3.26 3.28
N PRO A 21 3.78 3.04 2.45
CA PRO A 21 2.84 4.09 2.05
C PRO A 21 2.26 4.91 3.21
N VAL A 22 2.06 4.29 4.37
CA VAL A 22 1.54 4.92 5.59
C VAL A 22 2.43 6.06 6.10
N TYR A 23 3.74 6.01 5.84
CA TYR A 23 4.67 7.10 6.17
C TYR A 23 4.23 8.43 5.54
N TYR A 24 3.81 8.41 4.26
CA TYR A 24 3.37 9.60 3.54
C TYR A 24 2.05 10.17 4.03
N THR A 25 1.31 9.44 4.87
CA THR A 25 0.10 9.95 5.54
C THR A 25 0.33 10.28 7.00
N SER A 26 1.53 10.02 7.54
CA SER A 26 1.88 10.29 8.92
C SER A 26 2.27 11.75 9.14
N SER A 27 2.12 12.24 10.37
CA SER A 27 2.57 13.58 10.79
C SER A 27 4.05 13.83 10.49
N LEU A 28 4.89 12.79 10.60
CA LEU A 28 6.32 12.85 10.29
C LEU A 28 6.62 13.27 8.84
N PHE A 29 5.69 13.03 7.91
CA PHE A 29 5.79 13.49 6.53
C PHE A 29 4.91 14.71 6.28
N THR A 30 3.66 14.69 6.74
CA THR A 30 2.69 15.74 6.40
C THR A 30 3.01 17.08 7.02
N ASP A 31 3.59 17.13 8.21
CA ASP A 31 3.83 18.40 8.91
C ASP A 31 5.00 19.16 8.28
N PRO A 32 6.18 18.55 8.04
CA PRO A 32 7.25 19.23 7.29
C PRO A 32 6.82 19.59 5.87
N MET A 33 6.10 18.69 5.17
CA MET A 33 5.61 18.98 3.82
C MET A 33 4.60 20.14 3.81
N ARG A 34 3.79 20.28 4.86
CA ARG A 34 2.87 21.41 5.02
C ARG A 34 3.62 22.72 5.23
N GLU A 35 4.70 22.71 6.01
CA GLU A 35 5.60 23.87 6.18
C GLU A 35 6.25 24.25 4.85
N ASP A 36 6.80 23.29 4.11
CA ASP A 36 7.40 23.51 2.79
C ASP A 36 6.39 24.16 1.82
N ILE A 37 5.13 23.71 1.81
CA ILE A 37 4.07 24.32 1.01
C ILE A 37 3.77 25.75 1.49
N VAL A 38 3.71 26.00 2.79
CA VAL A 38 3.49 27.36 3.32
C VAL A 38 4.61 28.30 2.87
N ASP A 39 5.86 27.85 2.92
CA ASP A 39 7.01 28.63 2.51
C ASP A 39 7.01 28.91 1.00
N LEU A 40 6.63 27.92 0.18
CA LEU A 40 6.41 28.10 -1.26
C LEU A 40 5.38 29.19 -1.54
N LEU A 41 4.19 29.06 -0.93
CA LEU A 41 3.07 29.96 -1.18
C LEU A 41 3.32 31.37 -0.65
N SER A 42 3.96 31.48 0.52
CA SER A 42 4.34 32.76 1.13
C SER A 42 5.43 33.47 0.32
N THR A 43 6.40 32.72 -0.21
CA THR A 43 7.43 33.27 -1.09
C THR A 43 6.82 33.79 -2.39
N PHE A 44 5.91 33.02 -3.00
CA PHE A 44 5.16 33.48 -4.17
C PHE A 44 4.37 34.76 -3.88
N ALA A 45 3.59 34.78 -2.80
CA ALA A 45 2.79 35.95 -2.43
C ALA A 45 3.68 37.19 -2.22
N ARG A 46 4.80 37.03 -1.51
CA ARG A 46 5.76 38.12 -1.28
C ARG A 46 6.38 38.65 -2.58
N VAL A 47 6.82 37.76 -3.46
CA VAL A 47 7.44 38.17 -4.75
C VAL A 47 6.39 38.85 -5.62
N TYR A 48 5.20 38.27 -5.74
CA TYR A 48 4.09 38.81 -6.53
C TYR A 48 3.65 40.20 -6.04
N SER A 49 3.59 40.41 -4.72
CA SER A 49 3.24 41.72 -4.13
C SER A 49 4.37 42.75 -4.20
N SER A 50 5.63 42.34 -4.34
CA SER A 50 6.77 43.26 -4.40
C SER A 50 6.94 43.93 -5.78
N GLU A 51 6.44 43.30 -6.83
CA GLU A 51 6.43 43.90 -8.16
C GLU A 51 5.37 45.02 -8.18
N SER A 52 5.82 46.28 -8.16
CA SER A 52 4.99 47.48 -7.91
C SER A 52 3.91 47.77 -8.96
N LEU A 53 3.84 46.96 -10.03
CA LEU A 53 2.80 46.98 -11.05
C LEU A 53 2.27 45.56 -11.13
N GLU A 54 0.94 45.37 -11.11
CA GLU A 54 0.31 44.05 -11.21
C GLU A 54 1.02 43.20 -12.27
N PRO A 55 1.79 42.18 -11.86
CA PRO A 55 2.70 41.59 -12.79
C PRO A 55 1.92 40.83 -13.84
N GLU A 56 2.22 41.11 -15.11
CA GLU A 56 1.47 40.58 -16.24
C GLU A 56 1.52 39.04 -16.32
N LYS A 57 2.47 38.41 -15.62
CA LYS A 57 2.81 36.98 -15.76
C LYS A 57 2.85 36.26 -14.40
N PRO A 58 1.73 36.18 -13.65
CA PRO A 58 1.64 35.47 -12.36
C PRO A 58 2.21 34.06 -12.41
N PHE A 59 1.94 33.33 -13.51
CA PHE A 59 2.36 31.94 -13.66
C PHE A 59 3.88 31.80 -13.81
N GLU A 60 4.54 32.71 -14.53
CA GLU A 60 6.00 32.66 -14.70
C GLU A 60 6.72 33.01 -13.40
N ILE A 61 6.17 33.96 -12.62
CA ILE A 61 6.65 34.24 -11.27
C ILE A 61 6.54 32.98 -10.39
N PHE A 62 5.35 32.36 -10.37
CA PHE A 62 5.15 31.14 -9.59
C PHE A 62 6.09 30.01 -10.01
N LYS A 63 6.25 29.77 -11.33
CA LYS A 63 7.20 28.78 -11.87
C LYS A 63 8.64 29.07 -11.49
N SER A 64 9.04 30.34 -11.46
CA SER A 64 10.38 30.74 -11.02
C SER A 64 10.61 30.39 -9.55
N VAL A 65 9.67 30.73 -8.68
CA VAL A 65 9.72 30.37 -7.24
C VAL A 65 9.72 28.84 -7.06
N TRP A 66 8.84 28.14 -7.78
CA TRP A 66 8.73 26.67 -7.79
C TRP A 66 10.07 25.99 -8.09
N LYS A 67 10.73 26.38 -9.19
CA LYS A 67 12.04 25.86 -9.57
C LYS A 67 13.14 26.26 -8.60
N LYS A 68 13.14 27.50 -8.12
CA LYS A 68 14.14 28.00 -7.18
C LYS A 68 14.13 27.22 -5.85
N GLN A 69 12.96 26.74 -5.43
CA GLN A 69 12.80 25.90 -4.24
C GLN A 69 12.92 24.39 -4.53
N GLY A 70 13.20 23.98 -5.78
CA GLY A 70 13.41 22.58 -6.15
C GLY A 70 12.14 21.73 -6.19
N TRP A 71 10.96 22.34 -6.35
CA TRP A 71 9.69 21.61 -6.42
C TRP A 71 9.52 20.80 -7.72
N ASP A 72 10.26 21.16 -8.77
CA ASP A 72 10.29 20.47 -10.05
C ASP A 72 10.83 19.04 -9.97
N ILE A 73 11.65 18.74 -8.97
CA ILE A 73 12.20 17.39 -8.73
C ILE A 73 11.52 16.64 -7.59
N VAL A 74 10.57 17.25 -6.86
CA VAL A 74 9.93 16.61 -5.68
C VAL A 74 9.23 15.32 -6.07
N HIS A 75 8.55 15.31 -7.22
CA HIS A 75 7.89 14.11 -7.70
C HIS A 75 8.87 13.00 -8.10
N LEU A 76 10.19 13.24 -8.17
CA LEU A 76 11.21 12.22 -8.47
C LEU A 76 11.88 11.65 -7.21
N LYS A 77 11.62 12.21 -6.02
CA LYS A 77 12.22 11.73 -4.77
C LYS A 77 11.70 10.36 -4.32
N VAL A 78 10.56 9.92 -4.86
CA VAL A 78 9.94 8.62 -4.53
C VAL A 78 9.83 7.78 -5.80
N LEU A 79 10.66 6.74 -5.87
CA LEU A 79 10.79 5.87 -7.05
C LEU A 79 9.95 4.60 -6.93
N ASP A 80 9.60 4.17 -5.71
CA ASP A 80 8.79 2.98 -5.53
C ASP A 80 7.32 3.28 -5.89
N PRO A 81 6.62 2.42 -6.67
CA PRO A 81 5.30 2.77 -7.21
C PRO A 81 4.23 3.06 -6.13
N GLN A 82 4.21 2.28 -5.06
CA GLN A 82 3.19 2.39 -4.01
C GLN A 82 3.39 3.64 -3.14
N GLY A 83 4.61 3.84 -2.65
CA GLY A 83 5.00 5.03 -1.89
C GLY A 83 4.90 6.29 -2.73
N ARG A 84 5.23 6.21 -4.02
CA ARG A 84 5.02 7.32 -4.97
C ARG A 84 3.56 7.70 -5.05
N SER A 85 2.66 6.75 -5.29
CA SER A 85 1.22 7.01 -5.36
C SER A 85 0.71 7.68 -4.08
N ALA A 86 1.14 7.18 -2.91
CA ALA A 86 0.77 7.75 -1.61
C ALA A 86 1.34 9.16 -1.41
N CYS A 87 2.62 9.37 -1.68
CA CYS A 87 3.30 10.66 -1.59
C CYS A 87 2.61 11.71 -2.46
N LEU A 88 2.40 11.42 -3.75
CA LEU A 88 1.80 12.34 -4.71
C LEU A 88 0.36 12.69 -4.30
N LYS A 89 -0.46 11.70 -3.91
CA LYS A 89 -1.82 11.94 -3.40
C LYS A 89 -1.81 12.80 -2.15
N THR A 90 -0.89 12.57 -1.21
CA THR A 90 -0.77 13.41 -0.02
C THR A 90 -0.39 14.84 -0.38
N VAL A 91 0.61 15.06 -1.22
CA VAL A 91 1.03 16.42 -1.60
C VAL A 91 -0.10 17.17 -2.32
N LEU A 92 -0.81 16.52 -3.24
CA LEU A 92 -2.00 17.09 -3.90
C LEU A 92 -3.08 17.47 -2.87
N ARG A 93 -3.35 16.61 -1.89
CA ARG A 93 -4.28 16.90 -0.78
C ARG A 93 -3.83 18.11 0.03
N LEU A 94 -2.54 18.21 0.37
CA LEU A 94 -2.00 19.34 1.14
C LEU A 94 -2.10 20.68 0.36
N PHE A 95 -1.98 20.67 -0.97
CA PHE A 95 -2.28 21.86 -1.77
C PHE A 95 -3.77 22.24 -1.70
N LEU A 96 -4.69 21.27 -1.79
CA LEU A 96 -6.13 21.53 -1.66
C LEU A 96 -6.49 22.14 -0.31
N GLU A 97 -5.83 21.73 0.78
CA GLU A 97 -6.05 22.31 2.12
C GLU A 97 -5.76 23.84 2.15
N ARG A 98 -4.82 24.31 1.33
CA ARG A 98 -4.46 25.74 1.21
C ARG A 98 -5.39 26.56 0.32
N MET A 99 -6.40 25.92 -0.28
CA MET A 99 -7.43 26.58 -1.09
C MET A 99 -8.64 27.03 -0.26
N GLY A 100 -8.68 26.69 1.03
CA GLY A 100 -9.75 27.03 1.98
C GLY A 100 -10.08 28.53 2.04
N SER A 101 -11.31 28.84 2.46
CA SER A 101 -11.83 30.22 2.48
C SER A 101 -11.14 31.14 3.49
N SER A 102 -10.49 30.58 4.51
CA SER A 102 -9.76 31.33 5.55
C SER A 102 -8.40 31.86 5.09
N GLU A 103 -7.87 31.36 3.97
CA GLU A 103 -6.53 31.70 3.48
C GLU A 103 -6.52 32.98 2.64
N HIS A 104 -5.39 33.70 2.63
CA HIS A 104 -5.22 34.91 1.83
C HIS A 104 -5.35 34.61 0.32
N LEU A 105 -5.91 35.53 -0.47
CA LEU A 105 -6.20 35.28 -1.90
C LEU A 105 -4.94 34.86 -2.68
N LEU A 106 -3.79 35.52 -2.48
CA LEU A 106 -2.55 35.13 -3.16
C LEU A 106 -2.06 33.73 -2.79
N VAL A 107 -2.30 33.30 -1.54
CA VAL A 107 -1.96 31.95 -1.07
C VAL A 107 -2.86 30.92 -1.76
N ARG A 108 -4.17 31.19 -1.83
CA ARG A 108 -5.14 30.34 -2.54
C ARG A 108 -4.83 30.24 -4.03
N ALA A 109 -4.46 31.35 -4.67
CA ALA A 109 -4.03 31.35 -6.06
C ALA A 109 -2.76 30.51 -6.25
N GLY A 110 -1.74 30.73 -5.43
CA GLY A 110 -0.51 29.94 -5.46
C GLY A 110 -0.78 28.44 -5.25
N ALA A 111 -1.73 28.08 -4.38
CA ALA A 111 -2.11 26.69 -4.15
C ALA A 111 -2.74 26.05 -5.40
N ILE A 112 -3.59 26.78 -6.13
CA ILE A 112 -4.16 26.33 -7.42
C ILE A 112 -3.05 26.14 -8.47
N LEU A 113 -2.11 27.08 -8.56
CA LEU A 113 -0.98 26.98 -9.49
C LEU A 113 -0.05 25.83 -9.13
N GLY A 114 0.20 25.61 -7.83
CA GLY A 114 0.98 24.50 -7.30
C GLY A 114 0.34 23.15 -7.59
N LEU A 115 -0.96 23.01 -7.32
CA LEU A 115 -1.74 21.81 -7.63
C LEU A 115 -1.65 21.48 -9.13
N TYR A 116 -1.84 22.48 -9.99
CA TYR A 116 -1.74 22.32 -11.44
C TYR A 116 -0.34 21.91 -11.90
N LEU A 117 0.71 22.63 -11.47
CA LEU A 117 2.07 22.30 -11.86
C LEU A 117 2.46 20.92 -11.35
N PHE A 118 2.18 20.60 -10.09
CA PHE A 118 2.50 19.31 -9.50
C PHE A 118 1.82 18.17 -10.25
N PHE A 119 0.54 18.33 -10.61
CA PHE A 119 -0.20 17.32 -11.36
C PHE A 119 0.30 17.17 -12.81
N MET A 120 0.53 18.29 -13.51
CA MET A 120 0.83 18.30 -14.94
C MET A 120 2.30 18.01 -15.28
N THR A 121 3.21 18.14 -14.31
CA THR A 121 4.65 17.83 -14.49
C THR A 121 5.02 16.41 -14.09
N GLN A 122 4.03 15.57 -13.74
CA GLN A 122 4.29 14.16 -13.47
C GLN A 122 4.83 13.47 -14.74
N PRO A 123 5.80 12.53 -14.60
CA PRO A 123 6.31 11.76 -15.72
C PRO A 123 5.17 10.98 -16.39
N SER A 124 5.18 10.96 -17.72
CA SER A 124 4.19 10.22 -18.50
C SER A 124 4.45 8.72 -18.43
N ARG A 125 3.38 7.90 -18.53
CA ARG A 125 3.49 6.42 -18.52
C ARG A 125 4.41 5.86 -19.60
N SER A 126 4.68 6.62 -20.66
CA SER A 126 5.56 6.22 -21.76
C SER A 126 7.03 6.11 -21.38
N GLU A 127 7.47 6.69 -20.25
CA GLU A 127 8.89 6.89 -19.94
C GLU A 127 9.42 5.96 -18.82
N GLY A 128 8.63 5.00 -18.33
CA GLY A 128 9.11 3.96 -17.41
C GLY A 128 8.06 3.40 -16.45
N ASN A 129 8.50 2.61 -15.47
CA ASN A 129 7.66 1.98 -14.44
C ASN A 129 7.16 2.96 -13.36
N LEU A 130 7.19 4.27 -13.61
CA LEU A 130 6.69 5.28 -12.69
C LEU A 130 5.20 5.50 -12.97
N GLU A 131 4.34 5.02 -12.07
CA GLU A 131 2.90 5.24 -12.18
C GLU A 131 2.54 6.69 -11.82
N PRO A 132 1.96 7.48 -12.74
CA PRO A 132 1.44 8.80 -12.41
C PRO A 132 0.11 8.69 -11.67
N VAL A 133 -0.22 9.71 -10.86
CA VAL A 133 -1.54 9.84 -10.27
C VAL A 133 -2.55 10.19 -11.37
N GLY A 134 -3.50 9.29 -11.60
CA GLY A 134 -4.53 9.46 -12.64
C GLY A 134 -5.61 10.48 -12.30
N SER A 135 -5.88 10.71 -11.02
CA SER A 135 -6.92 11.64 -10.58
C SER A 135 -6.60 12.31 -9.23
N ILE A 136 -7.07 13.55 -9.08
CA ILE A 136 -7.04 14.33 -7.85
C ILE A 136 -8.37 14.10 -7.13
N THR A 137 -8.31 13.48 -5.95
CA THR A 137 -9.48 13.29 -5.11
C THR A 137 -9.84 14.60 -4.39
N LEU A 138 -11.07 15.10 -4.54
CA LEU A 138 -11.55 16.26 -3.80
C LEU A 138 -13.02 16.14 -3.37
N THR A 139 -13.38 16.79 -2.26
CA THR A 139 -14.76 16.80 -1.76
C THR A 139 -15.66 17.70 -2.62
N ILE A 140 -16.97 17.43 -2.62
CA ILE A 140 -17.94 18.21 -3.39
C ILE A 140 -17.97 19.70 -3.01
N ASP A 141 -17.78 20.04 -1.75
CA ASP A 141 -17.69 21.43 -1.26
C ASP A 141 -16.41 22.12 -1.78
N THR A 142 -15.27 21.42 -1.77
CA THR A 142 -14.02 21.94 -2.38
C THR A 142 -14.20 22.13 -3.88
N TYR A 143 -14.93 21.23 -4.55
CA TYR A 143 -15.21 21.32 -5.99
C TYR A 143 -16.05 22.56 -6.31
N GLN A 144 -17.12 22.78 -5.55
CA GLN A 144 -17.96 23.97 -5.68
C GLN A 144 -17.17 25.25 -5.40
N GLN A 145 -16.32 25.24 -4.37
CA GLN A 145 -15.41 26.34 -4.09
C GLN A 145 -14.47 26.61 -5.28
N MET A 146 -13.95 25.56 -5.92
CA MET A 146 -13.10 25.70 -7.10
C MET A 146 -13.80 26.41 -8.26
N LEU A 147 -15.09 26.12 -8.47
CA LEU A 147 -15.89 26.79 -9.49
C LEU A 147 -16.13 28.28 -9.20
N SER A 148 -16.08 28.70 -7.94
CA SER A 148 -16.25 30.10 -7.54
C SER A 148 -14.99 30.96 -7.70
N PHE A 149 -13.79 30.35 -7.74
CA PHE A 149 -12.51 31.07 -7.79
C PHE A 149 -12.38 32.14 -8.88
N PRO A 150 -12.78 31.87 -10.14
CA PRO A 150 -12.73 32.87 -11.20
C PRO A 150 -13.42 34.21 -10.89
N GLN A 151 -14.37 34.21 -9.96
CA GLN A 151 -15.13 35.41 -9.57
C GLN A 151 -14.43 36.20 -8.45
N ILE A 152 -13.55 35.54 -7.68
CA ILE A 152 -12.90 36.10 -6.50
C ILE A 152 -11.59 36.82 -6.89
N PHE A 153 -10.88 36.31 -7.89
CA PHE A 153 -9.61 36.88 -8.34
C PHE A 153 -9.81 38.08 -9.27
N GLN A 154 -8.85 39.02 -9.24
CA GLN A 154 -8.82 40.22 -10.08
C GLN A 154 -7.53 40.27 -10.92
N GLY A 155 -7.49 41.17 -11.91
CA GLY A 155 -6.30 41.43 -12.73
C GLY A 155 -5.80 40.23 -13.54
N PRO A 156 -4.50 40.22 -13.90
CA PRO A 156 -3.85 39.11 -14.62
C PRO A 156 -3.95 37.76 -13.89
N LEU A 157 -3.99 37.78 -12.55
CA LEU A 157 -4.13 36.58 -11.72
C LEU A 157 -5.45 35.84 -12.00
N ARG A 158 -6.54 36.58 -12.21
CA ARG A 158 -7.84 36.01 -12.57
C ARG A 158 -7.77 35.17 -13.85
N LEU A 159 -7.16 35.72 -14.90
CA LEU A 159 -7.04 35.05 -16.19
C LEU A 159 -6.19 33.77 -16.07
N CYS A 160 -5.12 33.84 -15.29
CA CYS A 160 -4.27 32.69 -14.99
C CYS A 160 -5.03 31.58 -14.26
N VAL A 161 -5.77 31.92 -13.19
CA VAL A 161 -6.57 30.94 -12.45
C VAL A 161 -7.68 30.35 -13.31
N ILE A 162 -8.39 31.17 -14.10
CA ILE A 162 -9.41 30.69 -15.06
C ILE A 162 -8.80 29.65 -16.00
N TYR A 163 -7.66 29.97 -16.61
CA TYR A 163 -6.97 29.06 -17.52
C TYR A 163 -6.61 27.75 -16.81
N VAL A 164 -5.98 27.82 -15.64
CA VAL A 164 -5.54 26.66 -14.89
C VAL A 164 -6.70 25.75 -14.49
N ILE A 165 -7.78 26.27 -13.89
CA ILE A 165 -8.89 25.39 -13.50
C ILE A 165 -9.58 24.83 -14.75
N SER A 166 -9.72 25.63 -15.82
CA SER A 166 -10.30 25.15 -17.10
C SER A 166 -9.49 23.98 -17.67
N GLN A 167 -8.16 24.04 -17.61
CA GLN A 167 -7.30 22.93 -18.02
C GLN A 167 -7.54 21.68 -17.16
N LEU A 168 -7.59 21.81 -15.84
CA LEU A 168 -7.86 20.69 -14.94
C LEU A 168 -9.25 20.06 -15.21
N PHE A 169 -10.28 20.88 -15.41
CA PHE A 169 -11.63 20.41 -15.76
C PHE A 169 -11.69 19.74 -17.12
N SER A 170 -11.07 20.33 -18.15
CA SER A 170 -11.07 19.79 -19.52
C SER A 170 -10.45 18.40 -19.59
N LYS A 171 -9.46 18.13 -18.73
CA LYS A 171 -8.77 16.84 -18.61
C LYS A 171 -9.48 15.85 -17.68
N GLN A 172 -10.62 16.21 -17.08
CA GLN A 172 -11.39 15.36 -16.16
C GLN A 172 -10.53 14.76 -15.03
N VAL A 173 -9.57 15.54 -14.51
CA VAL A 173 -8.60 15.03 -13.54
C VAL A 173 -9.21 14.82 -12.15
N PHE A 174 -10.41 15.31 -11.90
CA PHE A 174 -11.01 15.37 -10.58
C PHE A 174 -11.89 14.15 -10.29
N HIS A 175 -11.60 13.47 -9.19
CA HIS A 175 -12.45 12.45 -8.60
C HIS A 175 -13.20 13.06 -7.41
N VAL A 176 -14.47 13.41 -7.64
CA VAL A 176 -15.31 14.07 -6.64
C VAL A 176 -15.84 13.02 -5.65
N ILE A 177 -15.59 13.26 -4.38
CA ILE A 177 -16.09 12.44 -3.27
C ILE A 177 -17.11 13.26 -2.44
N PRO A 178 -17.81 12.64 -1.46
CA PRO A 178 -18.80 13.34 -0.66
C PRO A 178 -18.26 14.57 0.09
N ASP A 179 -19.18 15.28 0.73
CA ASP A 179 -18.92 16.51 1.47
C ASP A 179 -17.88 16.33 2.58
N SER A 180 -17.04 17.34 2.80
CA SER A 180 -16.00 17.33 3.83
C SER A 180 -16.53 17.14 5.25
N SER A 181 -17.78 17.51 5.55
CA SER A 181 -18.46 17.24 6.82
C SER A 181 -18.59 15.73 7.13
N LEU A 182 -18.66 14.90 6.09
CA LEU A 182 -18.65 13.44 6.20
C LEU A 182 -17.24 12.87 6.38
N GLY A 183 -16.21 13.73 6.29
CA GLY A 183 -14.78 13.46 6.44
C GLY A 183 -14.27 12.30 5.57
N PRO A 184 -14.55 12.30 4.26
CA PRO A 184 -14.18 11.21 3.37
C PRO A 184 -12.68 11.24 2.97
N GLN A 185 -11.93 12.30 3.31
CA GLN A 185 -10.50 12.46 2.97
C GLN A 185 -9.51 11.99 4.05
N ASN A 186 -10.00 11.50 5.18
CA ASN A 186 -9.15 10.96 6.24
C ASN A 186 -9.40 9.46 6.38
N PRO A 187 -8.38 8.64 6.67
CA PRO A 187 -8.62 7.61 7.68
C PRO A 187 -9.01 8.36 8.97
N ARG A 188 -10.32 8.51 9.25
CA ARG A 188 -10.81 9.04 10.55
C ARG A 188 -10.35 8.15 11.71
N TYR A 189 -10.09 6.89 11.40
CA TYR A 189 -9.49 5.91 12.27
C TYR A 189 -8.29 5.35 11.51
N LEU A 190 -7.08 5.68 11.96
CA LEU A 190 -5.99 4.75 11.78
C LEU A 190 -6.48 3.41 12.37
N PRO A 191 -6.32 2.25 11.71
CA PRO A 191 -6.54 0.98 12.40
C PRO A 191 -5.78 1.07 13.74
N HIS A 192 -6.54 1.04 14.85
CA HIS A 192 -6.10 1.34 16.21
C HIS A 192 -4.96 0.41 16.59
N SER A 193 -3.72 0.80 16.30
CA SER A 193 -2.65 -0.15 16.03
C SER A 193 -3.07 -1.21 15.00
N VAL A 194 -2.18 -1.58 14.10
CA VAL A 194 -2.20 -3.00 13.76
C VAL A 194 -1.81 -3.61 15.09
N ASP A 195 -2.79 -4.10 15.87
CA ASP A 195 -2.52 -4.87 17.05
C ASP A 195 -1.48 -5.87 16.56
N HIS A 196 -0.25 -5.68 16.99
CA HIS A 196 0.84 -6.52 16.55
C HIS A 196 0.59 -7.80 17.32
N GLY A 197 -0.44 -8.55 16.90
CA GLY A 197 -0.66 -9.92 17.31
C GLY A 197 0.71 -10.55 17.32
N PRO A 198 1.05 -11.18 18.45
CA PRO A 198 2.41 -11.29 18.99
C PRO A 198 3.38 -11.43 17.84
N ARG A 199 4.20 -10.38 17.60
CA ARG A 199 5.15 -10.33 16.49
C ARG A 199 5.81 -11.71 16.41
N LYS A 200 5.44 -12.50 15.38
CA LYS A 200 6.05 -13.80 15.14
C LYS A 200 7.53 -13.49 14.97
N LYS A 201 8.33 -13.81 15.98
CA LYS A 201 9.77 -13.62 15.94
C LYS A 201 10.23 -14.34 14.68
N THR A 202 10.71 -13.61 13.68
CA THR A 202 11.36 -14.18 12.50
C THR A 202 12.62 -14.88 13.00
N GLY A 203 12.46 -16.18 13.25
CA GLY A 203 13.40 -17.06 13.93
C GLY A 203 12.77 -18.44 14.02
N ARG A 204 13.58 -19.45 14.35
CA ARG A 204 13.12 -20.83 14.56
C ARG A 204 11.97 -20.81 15.58
N PRO A 205 10.81 -21.43 15.28
CA PRO A 205 9.69 -21.50 16.21
C PRO A 205 10.18 -22.00 17.58
N SER A 206 9.82 -21.29 18.65
CA SER A 206 10.10 -21.78 20.01
C SER A 206 9.32 -23.09 20.23
N ASN A 207 9.82 -23.99 21.08
CA ASN A 207 9.04 -25.16 21.52
C ASN A 207 7.67 -24.76 22.10
N GLN A 208 7.61 -23.58 22.72
CA GLN A 208 6.36 -23.04 23.23
C GLN A 208 5.38 -22.65 22.11
N ASP A 209 5.88 -22.09 20.99
CA ASP A 209 5.05 -21.75 19.84
C ASP A 209 4.55 -23.00 19.10
N MET A 210 5.38 -24.06 19.08
CA MET A 210 4.98 -25.37 18.54
C MET A 210 3.89 -26.01 19.38
N ASN A 211 4.01 -25.97 20.72
CA ASN A 211 2.99 -26.52 21.62
C ASN A 211 1.67 -25.75 21.51
N GLN A 212 1.71 -24.42 21.48
CA GLN A 212 0.49 -23.61 21.30
C GLN A 212 -0.18 -23.86 19.96
N ARG A 213 0.59 -24.05 18.88
CA ARG A 213 0.04 -24.47 17.59
C ARG A 213 -0.60 -25.85 17.66
N ALA A 214 0.06 -26.81 18.31
CA ALA A 214 -0.47 -28.16 18.46
C ALA A 214 -1.78 -28.18 19.27
N GLU A 215 -1.85 -27.43 20.37
CA GLU A 215 -3.08 -27.27 21.17
C GLU A 215 -4.20 -26.63 20.35
N LYS A 216 -3.90 -25.58 19.58
CA LYS A 216 -4.91 -24.93 18.74
C LYS A 216 -5.47 -25.90 17.69
N THR A 217 -4.61 -26.69 17.05
CA THR A 217 -5.03 -27.70 16.06
C THR A 217 -5.85 -28.81 16.70
N LEU A 218 -5.51 -29.24 17.93
CA LEU A 218 -6.32 -30.21 18.67
C LEU A 218 -7.73 -29.67 18.98
N ASN A 219 -7.82 -28.43 19.45
CA ASN A 219 -9.11 -27.81 19.75
C ASN A 219 -9.97 -27.59 18.48
N GLU A 220 -9.34 -27.24 17.36
CA GLU A 220 -10.02 -27.13 16.06
C GLU A 220 -10.58 -28.49 15.59
N LEU A 221 -9.80 -29.58 15.74
CA LEU A 221 -10.24 -30.93 15.41
C LEU A 221 -11.34 -31.44 16.35
N GLU A 222 -11.26 -31.13 17.64
CA GLU A 222 -12.30 -31.48 18.61
C GLU A 222 -13.62 -30.79 18.27
N HIS A 223 -13.56 -29.51 17.91
CA HIS A 223 -14.73 -28.75 17.47
C HIS A 223 -15.33 -29.32 16.17
N GLU A 224 -14.50 -29.57 15.16
CA GLU A 224 -14.94 -30.15 13.89
C GLU A 224 -15.56 -31.55 14.10
N TYR A 225 -15.00 -32.36 15.00
CA TYR A 225 -15.52 -33.68 15.33
C TYR A 225 -16.90 -33.58 16.02
N LEU A 226 -17.06 -32.65 16.96
CA LEU A 226 -18.33 -32.44 17.67
C LEU A 226 -19.43 -31.94 16.72
N GLU A 227 -19.13 -30.98 15.84
CA GLU A 227 -20.11 -30.49 14.86
C GLU A 227 -20.47 -31.54 13.80
N THR A 228 -19.49 -32.34 13.36
CA THR A 228 -19.74 -33.37 12.33
C THR A 228 -20.44 -34.60 12.92
N ALA A 229 -20.23 -34.90 14.21
CA ALA A 229 -20.90 -35.99 14.91
C ALA A 229 -22.41 -35.73 15.09
N ASP A 230 -22.83 -34.46 15.27
CA ASP A 230 -24.24 -34.10 15.38
C ASP A 230 -25.01 -34.19 14.05
N THR A 231 -24.31 -34.25 12.91
CA THR A 231 -24.94 -34.18 11.57
C THR A 231 -24.99 -35.53 10.84
N ARG A 232 -24.54 -36.64 11.44
CA ARG A 232 -24.57 -37.97 10.80
C ARG A 232 -25.60 -38.90 11.43
N LEU A 233 -26.71 -39.07 10.69
CA LEU A 233 -27.66 -40.19 10.56
C LEU A 233 -28.00 -41.05 11.80
N PRO A 234 -29.29 -41.44 11.97
CA PRO A 234 -29.71 -42.30 13.07
C PRO A 234 -28.95 -43.63 13.03
N LEU A 235 -28.14 -43.86 14.07
CA LEU A 235 -27.48 -45.13 14.33
C LEU A 235 -28.55 -46.19 14.62
N PRO A 236 -28.44 -47.41 14.05
CA PRO A 236 -29.26 -48.53 14.45
C PRO A 236 -28.98 -48.89 15.91
N ASP A 237 -30.05 -49.06 16.69
CA ASP A 237 -30.03 -49.45 18.10
C ASP A 237 -29.02 -50.57 18.36
N SER A 238 -27.91 -50.20 19.01
CA SER A 238 -26.87 -51.12 19.42
C SER A 238 -26.71 -51.04 20.93
N SER A 239 -27.64 -51.69 21.62
CA SER A 239 -27.50 -52.07 23.01
C SER A 239 -26.42 -53.15 23.14
N SER A 240 -25.16 -52.77 23.38
CA SER A 240 -24.20 -53.53 24.21
C SER A 240 -22.77 -53.01 24.09
N GLY A 241 -22.13 -52.77 25.23
CA GLY A 241 -20.67 -52.86 25.41
C GLY A 241 -19.85 -51.66 24.98
N GLY A 242 -19.59 -50.75 25.93
CA GLY A 242 -18.53 -49.74 25.79
C GLY A 242 -17.18 -50.42 25.59
N THR A 243 -16.62 -50.32 24.39
CA THR A 243 -15.26 -50.77 24.09
C THR A 243 -14.32 -49.57 24.24
N ALA A 244 -13.30 -49.74 25.08
CA ALA A 244 -12.22 -48.79 25.26
C ALA A 244 -11.52 -48.49 23.92
N ALA A 245 -10.92 -47.30 23.82
CA ALA A 245 -10.18 -46.89 22.64
C ALA A 245 -9.16 -47.97 22.22
N PRO A 246 -9.07 -48.32 20.92
CA PRO A 246 -8.18 -49.36 20.44
C PRO A 246 -6.74 -49.05 20.84
N SER A 247 -6.03 -50.07 21.30
CA SER A 247 -4.65 -49.92 21.74
C SER A 247 -3.74 -49.61 20.56
N ALA A 248 -2.55 -49.05 20.82
CA ALA A 248 -1.55 -48.81 19.78
C ALA A 248 -1.19 -50.09 19.01
N ALA A 249 -1.28 -51.26 19.65
CA ALA A 249 -1.08 -52.55 19.01
C ALA A 249 -2.21 -52.85 17.99
N ASP A 250 -3.46 -52.55 18.33
CA ASP A 250 -4.61 -52.75 17.43
C ASP A 250 -4.53 -51.85 16.19
N TYR A 251 -3.94 -50.66 16.35
CA TYR A 251 -3.71 -49.75 15.22
C TYR A 251 -2.62 -50.26 14.27
N ILE A 252 -1.52 -50.77 14.83
CA ILE A 252 -0.43 -51.36 14.04
C ILE A 252 -0.94 -52.59 13.28
N ASP A 253 -1.72 -53.44 13.93
CA ASP A 253 -2.28 -54.65 13.31
C ASP A 253 -3.26 -54.30 12.18
N LYS A 254 -4.16 -53.33 12.39
CA LYS A 254 -5.06 -52.83 11.33
C LYS A 254 -4.31 -52.19 10.17
N ARG A 255 -3.23 -51.44 10.43
CA ARG A 255 -2.39 -50.86 9.39
C ARG A 255 -1.74 -51.95 8.55
N ASP A 256 -1.23 -52.99 9.18
CA ASP A 256 -0.54 -54.08 8.48
C ASP A 256 -1.54 -54.96 7.70
N GLN A 257 -2.76 -55.15 8.22
CA GLN A 257 -3.87 -55.75 7.48
C GLN A 257 -4.28 -54.93 6.25
N LEU A 258 -4.40 -53.60 6.38
CA LEU A 258 -4.69 -52.72 5.23
C LEU A 258 -3.57 -52.75 4.20
N ARG A 259 -2.30 -52.83 4.65
CA ARG A 259 -1.14 -52.95 3.77
C ARG A 259 -1.10 -54.28 3.02
N ALA A 260 -1.61 -55.36 3.61
CA ALA A 260 -1.73 -56.66 2.97
C ALA A 260 -2.86 -56.73 1.93
N LEU A 261 -3.90 -55.89 2.07
CA LEU A 261 -5.02 -55.81 1.13
C LEU A 261 -4.74 -54.90 -0.07
N LEU A 262 -3.74 -54.03 0.02
CA LEU A 262 -3.35 -53.14 -1.07
C LEU A 262 -2.38 -53.86 -2.00
N PRO A 263 -2.62 -53.86 -3.33
CA PRO A 263 -1.67 -54.42 -4.27
C PRO A 263 -0.34 -53.69 -4.14
N THR A 264 0.75 -54.43 -3.93
CA THR A 264 2.08 -53.89 -3.63
C THR A 264 2.56 -52.91 -4.70
N GLU A 265 2.13 -53.11 -5.94
CA GLU A 265 2.39 -52.21 -7.07
C GLU A 265 1.80 -50.81 -6.86
N ALA A 266 0.57 -50.70 -6.34
CA ALA A 266 -0.06 -49.40 -6.10
C ALA A 266 0.62 -48.61 -4.97
N VAL A 267 1.17 -49.32 -3.97
CA VAL A 267 1.93 -48.70 -2.88
C VAL A 267 3.29 -48.20 -3.39
N GLN A 268 3.98 -49.00 -4.19
CA GLN A 268 5.25 -48.60 -4.81
C GLN A 268 5.08 -47.45 -5.80
N GLU A 269 4.00 -47.44 -6.57
CA GLU A 269 3.67 -46.34 -7.49
C GLU A 269 3.40 -45.04 -6.72
N ALA A 270 2.61 -45.10 -5.63
CA ALA A 270 2.35 -43.94 -4.79
C ALA A 270 3.63 -43.41 -4.11
N GLU A 271 4.50 -44.30 -3.64
CA GLU A 271 5.80 -43.93 -3.09
C GLU A 271 6.71 -43.29 -4.16
N ALA A 272 6.76 -43.86 -5.37
CA ALA A 272 7.53 -43.31 -6.48
C ALA A 272 7.04 -41.91 -6.89
N VAL A 273 5.73 -41.70 -6.99
CA VAL A 273 5.13 -40.39 -7.29
C VAL A 273 5.47 -39.37 -6.19
N THR A 274 5.46 -39.80 -4.93
CA THR A 274 5.80 -38.93 -3.80
C THR A 274 7.27 -38.53 -3.84
N VAL A 275 8.17 -39.47 -4.08
CA VAL A 275 9.62 -39.21 -4.20
C VAL A 275 9.91 -38.29 -5.38
N GLU A 276 9.26 -38.47 -6.52
CA GLU A 276 9.48 -37.62 -7.69
C GLU A 276 8.99 -36.19 -7.45
N ARG A 277 7.83 -36.01 -6.81
CA ARG A 277 7.34 -34.67 -6.41
C ARG A 277 8.27 -33.95 -5.45
N VAL A 278 8.89 -34.68 -4.52
CA VAL A 278 9.89 -34.10 -3.62
C VAL A 278 11.12 -33.65 -4.41
N ARG A 279 11.61 -34.46 -5.36
CA ARG A 279 12.73 -34.07 -6.23
C ARG A 279 12.42 -32.90 -7.15
N GLU A 280 11.20 -32.80 -7.67
CA GLU A 280 10.74 -31.63 -8.44
C GLU A 280 10.70 -30.37 -7.59
N ALA A 281 10.23 -30.46 -6.35
CA ALA A 281 10.24 -29.34 -5.42
C ALA A 281 11.69 -28.90 -5.10
N GLU A 282 12.61 -29.85 -4.88
CA GLU A 282 14.04 -29.57 -4.68
C GLU A 282 14.68 -28.91 -5.90
N ARG A 283 14.38 -29.40 -7.12
CA ARG A 283 14.82 -28.75 -8.38
C ARG A 283 14.28 -27.34 -8.51
N HIS A 284 13.00 -27.11 -8.19
CA HIS A 284 12.41 -25.77 -8.21
C HIS A 284 13.03 -24.81 -7.19
N ILE A 285 13.44 -25.32 -6.03
CA ILE A 285 14.14 -24.53 -5.01
C ILE A 285 15.56 -24.18 -5.51
N SER A 286 16.24 -25.15 -6.14
CA SER A 286 17.56 -24.95 -6.75
C SER A 286 17.54 -23.97 -7.93
N ASP A 287 16.56 -24.07 -8.83
CA ASP A 287 16.42 -23.20 -10.02
C ASP A 287 16.03 -21.76 -9.66
N LYS A 288 15.29 -21.58 -8.57
CA LYS A 288 14.95 -20.25 -8.05
C LYS A 288 16.10 -19.60 -7.29
N GLY A 289 17.24 -20.28 -7.15
CA GLY A 289 18.40 -19.80 -6.41
C GLY A 289 18.07 -19.45 -4.96
N ILE A 290 17.05 -20.11 -4.38
CA ILE A 290 16.66 -19.94 -2.98
C ILE A 290 17.53 -20.91 -2.18
N THR A 291 18.79 -20.52 -1.96
CA THR A 291 19.66 -21.11 -0.93
C THR A 291 19.93 -20.08 0.13
#